data_AF-A0A6J5YZI3-F1
#
_entry.id   AF-A0A6J5YZI3-F1
#
_cell.length_a   1.000
_cell.length_b   1.000
_cell.length_c   1.000
_cell.angle_alpha   90.00
_cell.angle_beta   90.00
_cell.angle_gamma   90.00
#
_symmetry.space_group_name_H-M   'P 1'
#
loop_
_entity.id
_entity.type
_entity.pdbx_description
1 polymer ?
#
loop_
_entity_poly.entity_id
_entity_poly.type
_entity_poly.pdbx_seq_one_letter_code
_entity_poly.pdbx_strand_id
1 'polypeptide(L)'
;MKKILISIMSLAVFALNAVVFFSAQAASTPKSVSIVTAIKTAKWNPTVKLAYTTSTITLQPDGIPNHVRDAYYAVPNAGVVVPDVSTARIIKDPTKSQTYKFTIPATPKYSSSITSTSLGSIGVMISGAVLYNPYEGDGKTVAMANNFTITNSAGVTASFVDKCAGHPTPDIGAYHYHGLPNCVTAKVDKNGKPSHIIGFALDGFPIYGDRDLKGKLITAKNLDQCNGLVSATPEFPKGIYHYVLLGTADARSSIACFHGEVDASQIQSMPPMGGAQMPMPDLEAAAKNLGITVDVLKNAFGNTNPPDLAAAAKNLGITESALVNALGIPSKP
;
A
#
# COMPACT_ATOMS: atom_id res chain seq x y z
N MET A 1 55.48 -35.90 2.44
CA MET A 1 55.57 -34.43 2.52
C MET A 1 54.78 -33.70 1.41
N LYS A 2 54.96 -34.00 0.11
CA LYS A 2 54.22 -33.33 -1.00
C LYS A 2 52.68 -33.43 -0.93
N LYS A 3 52.11 -34.56 -0.52
CA LYS A 3 50.63 -34.73 -0.44
C LYS A 3 49.96 -33.92 0.70
N ILE A 4 50.70 -33.62 1.77
CA ILE A 4 50.19 -32.83 2.91
C ILE A 4 50.19 -31.33 2.56
N LEU A 5 51.21 -30.85 1.83
CA LEU A 5 51.27 -29.45 1.37
C LEU A 5 50.12 -29.08 0.42
N ILE A 6 49.75 -29.99 -0.49
CA ILE A 6 48.66 -29.75 -1.46
C ILE A 6 47.32 -29.63 -0.74
N SER A 7 47.06 -30.48 0.25
CA SER A 7 45.82 -30.46 1.04
C SER A 7 45.66 -29.15 1.84
N ILE A 8 46.75 -28.63 2.40
CA ILE A 8 46.75 -27.38 3.17
C ILE A 8 46.53 -26.16 2.26
N MET A 9 47.12 -26.15 1.06
CA MET A 9 46.87 -25.08 0.08
C MET A 9 45.43 -25.07 -0.42
N SER A 10 44.82 -26.23 -0.72
CA SER A 10 43.42 -26.29 -1.12
C SER A 10 42.46 -25.82 -0.02
N LEU A 11 42.73 -26.17 1.25
CA LEU A 11 41.91 -25.71 2.37
C LEU A 11 42.03 -24.19 2.59
N ALA A 12 43.23 -23.64 2.43
CA ALA A 12 43.48 -22.20 2.51
C ALA A 12 42.78 -21.43 1.37
N VAL A 13 42.76 -21.98 0.15
CA VAL A 13 42.05 -21.38 -1.00
C VAL A 13 40.53 -21.43 -0.80
N PHE A 14 39.97 -22.52 -0.27
CA PHE A 14 38.54 -22.58 0.07
C PHE A 14 38.17 -21.61 1.19
N ALA A 15 39.00 -21.49 2.23
CA ALA A 15 38.79 -20.55 3.32
C ALA A 15 38.90 -19.08 2.84
N LEU A 16 39.88 -18.76 1.99
CA LEU A 16 40.01 -17.41 1.41
C LEU A 16 38.80 -17.06 0.55
N ASN A 17 38.34 -17.97 -0.31
CA ASN A 17 37.14 -17.73 -1.13
C ASN A 17 35.90 -17.53 -0.26
N ALA A 18 35.69 -18.38 0.75
CA ALA A 18 34.56 -18.21 1.69
C ALA A 18 34.59 -16.86 2.42
N VAL A 19 35.77 -16.40 2.86
CA VAL A 19 35.94 -15.08 3.51
C VAL A 19 35.68 -13.94 2.53
N VAL A 20 36.12 -14.04 1.27
CA VAL A 20 35.86 -13.03 0.22
C VAL A 20 34.37 -12.96 -0.14
N PHE A 21 33.68 -14.10 -0.23
CA PHE A 21 32.24 -14.14 -0.46
C PHE A 21 31.46 -13.55 0.74
N PHE A 22 31.85 -13.87 1.98
CA PHE A 22 31.21 -13.29 3.18
C PHE A 22 31.42 -11.78 3.29
N SER A 23 32.62 -11.28 2.97
CA SER A 23 32.92 -9.84 3.02
C SER A 23 32.28 -9.05 1.87
N ALA A 24 32.12 -9.66 0.69
CA ALA A 24 31.32 -9.08 -0.41
C ALA A 24 29.83 -9.02 -0.07
N GLN A 25 29.27 -10.06 0.58
CA GLN A 25 27.87 -10.05 1.01
C GLN A 25 27.60 -8.99 2.09
N ALA A 26 28.51 -8.84 3.06
CA ALA A 26 28.41 -7.81 4.11
C ALA A 26 28.51 -6.37 3.57
N ALA A 27 29.26 -6.16 2.48
CA ALA A 27 29.38 -4.86 1.81
C ALA A 27 28.13 -4.47 0.99
N SER A 28 27.25 -5.43 0.68
CA SER A 28 26.05 -5.22 -0.16
C SER A 28 24.78 -4.87 0.63
N THR A 29 24.75 -5.15 1.93
CA THR A 29 23.60 -4.82 2.79
C THR A 29 23.52 -3.30 3.03
N PRO A 30 22.38 -2.65 2.71
CA PRO A 30 22.19 -1.23 2.98
C PRO A 30 22.35 -0.94 4.48
N LYS A 31 23.12 0.10 4.81
CA LYS A 31 23.29 0.52 6.21
C LYS A 31 21.96 1.01 6.78
N SER A 32 21.63 0.56 7.99
CA SER A 32 20.54 1.12 8.78
C SER A 32 20.87 2.55 9.20
N VAL A 33 20.05 3.50 8.80
CA VAL A 33 20.19 4.94 9.09
C VAL A 33 18.93 5.41 9.78
N SER A 34 19.07 6.20 10.86
CA SER A 34 17.91 6.77 11.53
C SER A 34 17.22 7.81 10.64
N ILE A 35 15.90 7.73 10.57
CA ILE A 35 15.05 8.64 9.77
C ILE A 35 14.45 9.78 10.61
N VAL A 36 14.72 9.83 11.93
CA VAL A 36 14.07 10.77 12.87
C VAL A 36 14.27 12.22 12.45
N THR A 37 15.48 12.61 12.07
CA THR A 37 15.76 13.98 11.61
C THR A 37 14.99 14.31 10.34
N ALA A 38 14.99 13.39 9.36
CA ALA A 38 14.29 13.58 8.09
C ALA A 38 12.77 13.69 8.28
N ILE A 39 12.17 12.88 9.16
CA ILE A 39 10.75 13.01 9.50
C ILE A 39 10.45 14.35 10.17
N LYS A 40 11.28 14.80 11.12
CA LYS A 40 11.05 16.07 11.83
C LYS A 40 11.11 17.28 10.91
N THR A 41 11.93 17.24 9.86
CA THR A 41 12.14 18.37 8.94
C THR A 41 11.28 18.30 7.67
N ALA A 42 10.66 17.15 7.39
CA ALA A 42 9.76 16.98 6.26
C ALA A 42 8.58 17.96 6.31
N LYS A 43 8.11 18.36 5.13
CA LYS A 43 7.07 19.39 4.95
C LYS A 43 5.66 18.83 5.12
N TRP A 44 5.41 18.24 6.29
CA TRP A 44 4.13 17.65 6.63
C TRP A 44 2.97 18.66 6.56
N ASN A 45 1.82 18.19 6.09
CA ASN A 45 0.55 18.81 6.36
C ASN A 45 0.39 18.93 7.90
N PRO A 46 0.07 20.14 8.42
CA PRO A 46 -0.12 20.35 9.85
C PRO A 46 -1.15 19.44 10.53
N THR A 47 -2.05 18.79 9.77
CA THR A 47 -3.01 17.81 10.31
C THR A 47 -2.35 16.48 10.71
N VAL A 48 -1.16 16.18 10.20
CA VAL A 48 -0.42 14.95 10.53
C VAL A 48 0.21 15.07 11.91
N LYS A 49 -0.28 14.28 12.87
CA LYS A 49 0.32 14.23 14.20
C LYS A 49 1.43 13.19 14.23
N LEU A 50 2.57 13.58 14.80
CA LEU A 50 3.77 12.75 14.89
C LEU A 50 4.13 12.55 16.36
N ALA A 51 4.36 11.30 16.77
CA ALA A 51 4.91 10.97 18.08
C ALA A 51 6.16 10.10 17.93
N TYR A 52 7.13 10.28 18.82
CA TYR A 52 8.45 9.66 18.71
C TYR A 52 8.76 8.86 19.97
N THR A 53 9.30 7.67 19.79
CA THR A 53 10.01 6.91 20.82
C THR A 53 11.48 6.77 20.42
N THR A 54 12.27 6.01 21.18
CA THR A 54 13.65 5.70 20.81
C THR A 54 13.75 4.78 19.59
N SER A 55 12.74 3.92 19.36
CA SER A 55 12.78 2.90 18.31
C SER A 55 11.71 3.06 17.22
N THR A 56 10.66 3.82 17.48
CA THR A 56 9.50 3.95 16.57
C THR A 56 9.00 5.38 16.44
N ILE A 57 8.27 5.62 15.37
CA ILE A 57 7.60 6.89 15.07
C ILE A 57 6.14 6.57 14.76
N THR A 58 5.21 7.20 15.47
CA THR A 58 3.77 7.09 15.17
C THR A 58 3.34 8.22 14.24
N LEU A 59 2.67 7.88 13.15
CA LEU A 59 2.09 8.79 12.16
C LEU A 59 0.56 8.72 12.25
N GLN A 60 -0.10 9.86 12.48
CA GLN A 60 -1.55 9.95 12.55
C GLN A 60 -2.08 11.03 11.59
N PRO A 61 -2.14 10.73 10.28
CA PRO A 61 -2.80 11.58 9.31
C PRO A 61 -4.32 11.51 9.44
N ASP A 62 -5.02 12.57 9.04
CA ASP A 62 -6.47 12.58 8.88
C ASP A 62 -6.92 12.14 7.48
N GLY A 63 -5.98 11.82 6.58
CA GLY A 63 -6.25 11.34 5.24
C GLY A 63 -6.57 12.42 4.21
N ILE A 64 -6.64 13.70 4.62
CA ILE A 64 -7.01 14.80 3.74
C ILE A 64 -5.74 15.43 3.18
N PRO A 65 -5.51 15.37 1.85
CA PRO A 65 -4.33 16.00 1.27
C PRO A 65 -4.43 17.52 1.36
N ASN A 66 -3.33 18.18 1.68
CA ASN A 66 -3.22 19.65 1.72
C ASN A 66 -3.11 20.31 0.32
N HIS A 67 -3.59 19.67 -0.74
CA HIS A 67 -3.67 20.25 -2.08
C HIS A 67 -5.12 20.26 -2.56
N VAL A 68 -5.37 21.04 -3.62
CA VAL A 68 -6.68 21.05 -4.27
C VAL A 68 -6.96 19.68 -4.87
N ARG A 69 -8.17 19.18 -4.62
CA ARG A 69 -8.73 17.97 -5.23
C ARG A 69 -9.74 18.35 -6.30
N ASP A 70 -10.06 17.40 -7.17
CA ASP A 70 -11.11 17.61 -8.16
C ASP A 70 -12.48 17.69 -7.46
N ALA A 71 -13.39 18.49 -8.02
CA ALA A 71 -14.70 18.72 -7.41
C ALA A 71 -15.64 17.52 -7.52
N TYR A 72 -15.39 16.65 -8.51
CA TYR A 72 -16.17 15.46 -8.84
C TYR A 72 -15.22 14.33 -9.21
N TYR A 73 -15.64 13.10 -8.93
CA TYR A 73 -14.93 11.89 -9.30
C TYR A 73 -15.87 10.94 -10.06
N ALA A 74 -15.32 10.24 -11.04
CA ALA A 74 -15.95 9.05 -11.58
C ALA A 74 -15.72 7.92 -10.57
N VAL A 75 -16.78 7.23 -10.15
CA VAL A 75 -16.69 6.15 -9.16
C VAL A 75 -17.42 4.90 -9.65
N PRO A 76 -16.97 3.69 -9.27
CA PRO A 76 -17.64 2.45 -9.64
C PRO A 76 -19.11 2.44 -9.22
N ASN A 77 -19.99 1.94 -10.08
CA ASN A 77 -21.34 1.54 -9.69
C ASN A 77 -21.30 0.46 -8.60
N ALA A 78 -22.36 0.35 -7.81
CA ALA A 78 -22.45 -0.70 -6.79
C ALA A 78 -22.26 -2.08 -7.45
N GLY A 79 -21.45 -2.96 -6.84
CA GLY A 79 -21.11 -4.26 -7.44
C GLY A 79 -19.84 -4.27 -8.29
N VAL A 80 -19.32 -3.11 -8.69
CA VAL A 80 -18.19 -3.01 -9.64
C VAL A 80 -16.88 -2.87 -8.89
N VAL A 81 -15.96 -3.82 -9.11
CA VAL A 81 -14.62 -3.84 -8.50
C VAL A 81 -13.63 -3.01 -9.31
N VAL A 82 -13.64 -3.18 -10.64
CA VAL A 82 -12.80 -2.45 -11.59
C VAL A 82 -13.74 -1.73 -12.56
N PRO A 83 -13.90 -0.40 -12.43
CA PRO A 83 -14.82 0.32 -13.28
C PRO A 83 -14.21 0.67 -14.63
N ASP A 84 -15.09 0.88 -15.61
CA ASP A 84 -14.80 1.56 -16.87
C ASP A 84 -15.83 2.67 -17.15
N VAL A 85 -15.76 3.27 -18.33
CA VAL A 85 -16.64 4.37 -18.77
C VAL A 85 -18.14 4.04 -18.76
N SER A 86 -18.51 2.76 -18.85
CA SER A 86 -19.89 2.28 -18.86
C SER A 86 -20.39 1.85 -17.48
N THR A 87 -19.49 1.54 -16.55
CA THR A 87 -19.82 1.02 -15.22
C THR A 87 -19.50 2.00 -14.08
N ALA A 88 -19.34 3.27 -14.40
CA ALA A 88 -19.06 4.34 -13.45
C ALA A 88 -20.17 5.40 -13.40
N ARG A 89 -20.25 6.12 -12.28
CA ARG A 89 -21.12 7.30 -12.10
C ARG A 89 -20.31 8.47 -11.57
N ILE A 90 -20.79 9.69 -11.81
CA ILE A 90 -20.18 10.90 -11.27
C ILE A 90 -20.77 11.20 -9.90
N ILE A 91 -19.91 11.41 -8.90
CA ILE A 91 -20.30 11.97 -7.60
C ILE A 91 -19.46 13.20 -7.27
N LYS A 92 -19.98 14.08 -6.42
CA LYS A 92 -19.18 15.15 -5.81
C LYS A 92 -18.10 14.53 -4.92
N ASP A 93 -16.94 15.17 -4.81
CA ASP A 93 -15.81 14.72 -3.97
C ASP A 93 -16.30 14.14 -2.62
N PRO A 94 -16.26 12.80 -2.44
CA PRO A 94 -16.72 12.16 -1.21
C PRO A 94 -15.67 12.17 -0.11
N THR A 95 -14.48 12.77 -0.34
CA THR A 95 -13.35 12.72 0.58
C THR A 95 -13.76 13.22 1.97
N LYS A 96 -13.54 12.40 2.98
CA LYS A 96 -13.78 12.73 4.40
C LYS A 96 -12.59 12.33 5.24
N SER A 97 -12.46 12.99 6.40
CA SER A 97 -11.41 12.67 7.37
C SER A 97 -11.52 11.22 7.83
N GLN A 98 -10.37 10.57 7.97
CA GLN A 98 -10.20 9.21 8.44
C GLN A 98 -9.45 9.22 9.78
N THR A 99 -9.53 8.12 10.54
CA THR A 99 -8.78 7.94 11.79
C THR A 99 -7.63 6.97 11.57
N TYR A 100 -6.53 7.45 11.00
CA TYR A 100 -5.35 6.62 10.77
C TYR A 100 -4.37 6.66 11.95
N LYS A 101 -3.69 5.53 12.18
CA LYS A 101 -2.56 5.42 13.10
C LYS A 101 -1.60 4.36 12.61
N PHE A 102 -0.41 4.78 12.20
CA PHE A 102 0.66 3.92 11.73
C PHE A 102 1.89 4.06 12.63
N THR A 103 2.71 3.01 12.72
CA THR A 103 3.90 2.97 13.58
C THR A 103 5.05 2.43 12.76
N ILE A 104 6.01 3.28 12.42
CA ILE A 104 7.16 2.89 11.60
C ILE A 104 8.44 2.85 12.43
N PRO A 105 9.45 2.05 12.06
CA PRO A 105 10.73 2.05 12.76
C PRO A 105 11.46 3.40 12.58
N ALA A 106 12.03 3.92 13.67
CA ALA A 106 12.86 5.13 13.66
C ALA A 106 14.20 4.93 12.91
N THR A 107 14.59 3.67 12.73
CA THR A 107 15.76 3.22 11.98
C THR A 107 15.34 1.99 11.17
N PRO A 108 14.85 2.15 9.93
CA PRO A 108 14.43 1.04 9.10
C PRO A 108 15.60 0.08 8.85
N LYS A 109 15.28 -1.21 8.78
CA LYS A 109 16.24 -2.28 8.55
C LYS A 109 15.93 -2.94 7.23
N TYR A 110 16.88 -2.89 6.31
CA TYR A 110 16.75 -3.54 5.02
C TYR A 110 16.78 -5.06 5.17
N SER A 111 15.87 -5.73 4.47
CA SER A 111 15.77 -7.17 4.32
C SER A 111 15.90 -7.53 2.84
N SER A 112 16.66 -8.59 2.54
CA SER A 112 16.68 -9.17 1.19
C SER A 112 15.39 -9.92 0.85
N SER A 113 14.65 -10.37 1.87
CA SER A 113 13.30 -10.91 1.73
C SER A 113 12.29 -9.76 1.66
N ILE A 114 11.43 -9.79 0.65
CA ILE A 114 10.38 -8.79 0.45
C ILE A 114 9.09 -9.18 1.16
N THR A 115 8.30 -8.17 1.54
CA THR A 115 6.92 -8.34 2.00
C THR A 115 5.99 -7.70 0.99
N SER A 116 5.06 -8.46 0.39
CA SER A 116 4.07 -7.88 -0.54
C SER A 116 3.19 -6.84 0.16
N THR A 117 2.83 -5.78 -0.56
CA THR A 117 1.83 -4.82 -0.06
C THR A 117 0.42 -5.41 -0.12
N SER A 118 -0.50 -4.82 0.64
CA SER A 118 -1.95 -5.04 0.46
C SER A 118 -2.54 -3.97 -0.46
N LEU A 119 -3.83 -4.12 -0.78
CA LEU A 119 -4.62 -3.09 -1.46
C LEU A 119 -4.85 -1.82 -0.62
N GLY A 120 -4.47 -1.80 0.66
CA GLY A 120 -4.69 -0.67 1.57
C GLY A 120 -3.50 0.29 1.68
N SER A 121 -3.47 1.03 2.79
CA SER A 121 -2.43 2.01 3.08
C SER A 121 -1.05 1.35 3.20
N ILE A 122 -0.09 1.82 2.42
CA ILE A 122 1.31 1.33 2.41
C ILE A 122 2.31 2.42 2.82
N GLY A 123 1.85 3.65 3.00
CA GLY A 123 2.66 4.76 3.46
C GLY A 123 1.83 6.00 3.74
N VAL A 124 2.45 6.95 4.43
CA VAL A 124 1.87 8.28 4.71
C VAL A 124 2.65 9.32 3.91
N MET A 125 1.93 10.09 3.11
CA MET A 125 2.50 11.15 2.30
C MET A 125 2.56 12.46 3.08
N ILE A 126 3.53 13.32 2.78
CA ILE A 126 3.65 14.63 3.45
C ILE A 126 2.42 15.51 3.24
N SER A 127 1.57 15.21 2.26
CA SER A 127 0.30 15.89 2.05
C SER A 127 -0.74 15.60 3.12
N GLY A 128 -0.59 14.55 3.91
CA GLY A 128 -1.57 14.07 4.89
C GLY A 128 -2.50 12.97 4.36
N ALA A 129 -2.46 12.64 3.07
CA ALA A 129 -3.10 11.45 2.53
C ALA A 129 -2.16 10.22 2.59
N VAL A 130 -2.72 9.04 2.29
CA VAL A 130 -1.98 7.77 2.27
C VAL A 130 -1.63 7.37 0.84
N LEU A 131 -0.59 6.56 0.71
CA LEU A 131 -0.22 5.89 -0.53
C LEU A 131 -0.80 4.47 -0.52
N TYR A 132 -1.38 4.03 -1.63
CA TYR A 132 -1.78 2.65 -1.88
C TYR A 132 -0.83 2.00 -2.90
N ASN A 133 -0.92 0.68 -3.02
CA ASN A 133 -0.18 -0.06 -4.04
C ASN A 133 -0.67 0.32 -5.47
N PRO A 134 -0.04 -0.16 -6.56
CA PRO A 134 -0.40 0.30 -7.90
C PRO A 134 -1.72 -0.28 -8.45
N TYR A 135 -2.39 -1.17 -7.72
CA TYR A 135 -3.49 -1.98 -8.23
C TYR A 135 -4.86 -1.53 -7.73
N GLU A 136 -5.87 -1.80 -8.55
CA GLU A 136 -7.29 -1.71 -8.22
C GLU A 136 -7.75 -2.85 -7.30
N GLY A 137 -9.02 -2.82 -6.89
CA GLY A 137 -9.62 -3.78 -5.96
C GLY A 137 -9.51 -5.26 -6.36
N ASP A 138 -9.18 -5.58 -7.62
CA ASP A 138 -8.96 -6.95 -8.09
C ASP A 138 -7.52 -7.47 -7.88
N GLY A 139 -6.61 -6.62 -7.39
CA GLY A 139 -5.22 -6.97 -7.10
C GLY A 139 -4.31 -7.13 -8.32
N LYS A 140 -4.78 -6.80 -9.54
CA LYS A 140 -4.01 -7.01 -10.78
C LYS A 140 -4.14 -5.87 -11.78
N THR A 141 -5.28 -5.19 -11.84
CA THR A 141 -5.50 -4.08 -12.76
C THR A 141 -4.77 -2.86 -12.24
N VAL A 142 -3.92 -2.24 -13.05
CA VAL A 142 -3.14 -1.07 -12.62
C VAL A 142 -4.02 0.17 -12.65
N ALA A 143 -4.19 0.84 -11.50
CA ALA A 143 -5.06 2.00 -11.33
C ALA A 143 -4.75 3.13 -12.31
N MET A 144 -3.45 3.45 -12.47
CA MET A 144 -3.00 4.51 -13.35
C MET A 144 -3.18 4.17 -14.84
N ALA A 145 -3.13 2.89 -15.23
CA ALA A 145 -3.41 2.44 -16.60
C ALA A 145 -4.91 2.37 -16.89
N ASN A 146 -5.73 2.10 -15.87
CA ASN A 146 -7.18 2.03 -15.96
C ASN A 146 -7.86 3.38 -15.68
N ASN A 147 -7.15 4.50 -15.80
CA ASN A 147 -7.76 5.81 -15.61
C ASN A 147 -8.63 6.18 -16.81
N PHE A 148 -9.83 6.69 -16.54
CA PHE A 148 -10.78 7.14 -17.56
C PHE A 148 -11.54 8.38 -17.07
N THR A 149 -12.23 9.03 -18.00
CA THR A 149 -13.05 10.22 -17.75
C THR A 149 -14.44 10.02 -18.34
N ILE A 150 -15.47 10.40 -17.59
CA ILE A 150 -16.87 10.39 -18.05
C ILE A 150 -17.48 11.78 -17.95
N THR A 151 -18.48 12.04 -18.79
CA THR A 151 -19.30 13.27 -18.77
C THR A 151 -20.77 12.89 -18.62
N ASN A 152 -21.47 13.46 -17.63
CA ASN A 152 -22.90 13.19 -17.44
C ASN A 152 -23.78 14.11 -18.29
N SER A 153 -25.11 13.86 -18.28
CA SER A 153 -26.09 14.64 -19.04
C SER A 153 -26.17 16.13 -18.65
N ALA A 154 -25.66 16.51 -17.48
CA ALA A 154 -25.56 17.89 -17.03
C ALA A 154 -24.25 18.58 -17.47
N GLY A 155 -23.39 17.90 -18.25
CA GLY A 155 -22.11 18.41 -18.73
C GLY A 155 -20.98 18.38 -17.70
N VAL A 156 -21.20 17.78 -16.51
CA VAL A 156 -20.13 17.60 -15.51
C VAL A 156 -19.21 16.51 -16.00
N THR A 157 -17.91 16.79 -16.01
CA THR A 157 -16.85 15.85 -16.39
C THR A 157 -16.02 15.49 -15.17
N ALA A 158 -15.73 14.20 -14.98
CA ALA A 158 -14.95 13.71 -13.85
C ALA A 158 -14.07 12.52 -14.25
N SER A 159 -12.85 12.47 -13.70
CA SER A 159 -11.92 11.36 -13.89
C SER A 159 -12.02 10.37 -12.74
N PHE A 160 -11.62 9.13 -13.01
CA PHE A 160 -11.51 8.09 -12.00
C PHE A 160 -10.32 8.36 -11.06
N VAL A 161 -9.12 8.53 -11.63
CA VAL A 161 -7.93 9.04 -10.93
C VAL A 161 -7.72 10.52 -11.29
N ASP A 162 -7.54 11.36 -10.28
CA ASP A 162 -7.36 12.80 -10.45
C ASP A 162 -5.99 13.18 -11.02
N LYS A 163 -5.83 14.47 -11.31
CA LYS A 163 -4.57 15.05 -11.82
C LYS A 163 -3.37 14.94 -10.87
N CYS A 164 -3.62 14.59 -9.60
CA CYS A 164 -2.62 14.38 -8.56
C CYS A 164 -2.29 12.89 -8.38
N ALA A 165 -2.72 12.02 -9.29
CA ALA A 165 -2.51 10.56 -9.25
C ALA A 165 -3.19 9.87 -8.04
N GLY A 166 -4.31 10.42 -7.56
CA GLY A 166 -5.09 9.83 -6.48
C GLY A 166 -6.60 9.91 -6.69
N HIS A 167 -7.34 9.18 -5.85
CA HIS A 167 -8.80 9.20 -5.84
C HIS A 167 -9.34 8.74 -4.48
N PRO A 168 -10.59 9.08 -4.15
CA PRO A 168 -11.21 8.63 -2.92
C PRO A 168 -11.98 7.31 -3.09
N THR A 169 -11.89 6.45 -2.09
CA THR A 169 -12.83 5.31 -1.97
C THR A 169 -14.26 5.87 -1.81
N PRO A 170 -15.23 5.54 -2.67
CA PRO A 170 -16.49 6.30 -2.78
C PRO A 170 -17.32 6.39 -1.48
N ASP A 171 -17.52 5.27 -0.78
CA ASP A 171 -18.38 5.23 0.41
C ASP A 171 -17.64 5.60 1.70
N ILE A 172 -16.33 5.36 1.71
CA ILE A 172 -15.44 5.61 2.86
C ILE A 172 -14.82 7.00 2.79
N GLY A 173 -14.77 7.64 1.62
CA GLY A 173 -14.13 8.93 1.39
C GLY A 173 -12.63 8.96 1.73
N ALA A 174 -11.98 7.79 1.78
CA ALA A 174 -10.55 7.69 2.03
C ALA A 174 -9.78 8.02 0.75
N TYR A 175 -9.25 9.23 0.66
CA TYR A 175 -8.40 9.64 -0.46
C TYR A 175 -7.02 8.99 -0.37
N HIS A 176 -6.54 8.44 -1.48
CA HIS A 176 -5.26 7.76 -1.58
C HIS A 176 -4.62 7.94 -2.96
N TYR A 177 -3.30 7.83 -3.04
CA TYR A 177 -2.55 7.88 -4.30
C TYR A 177 -2.20 6.48 -4.82
N HIS A 178 -2.14 6.31 -6.14
CA HIS A 178 -1.64 5.11 -6.82
C HIS A 178 -0.42 5.37 -7.71
N GLY A 179 0.11 6.60 -7.71
CA GLY A 179 1.25 7.00 -8.53
C GLY A 179 1.98 8.20 -7.95
N LEU A 180 2.99 8.70 -8.67
CA LEU A 180 3.73 9.91 -8.31
C LEU A 180 2.81 11.14 -8.26
N PRO A 181 2.53 11.71 -7.07
CA PRO A 181 1.60 12.82 -6.97
C PRO A 181 2.32 14.15 -7.23
N ASN A 182 2.18 14.68 -8.45
CA ASN A 182 2.75 15.97 -8.86
C ASN A 182 2.33 17.14 -7.93
N CYS A 183 1.14 17.07 -7.34
CA CYS A 183 0.61 18.05 -6.39
C CYS A 183 1.38 18.05 -5.05
N VAL A 184 2.09 16.97 -4.73
CA VAL A 184 2.96 16.86 -3.55
C VAL A 184 4.38 17.24 -3.91
N THR A 185 4.93 16.73 -5.01
CA THR A 185 6.28 17.09 -5.45
C THR A 185 6.41 18.59 -5.73
N ALA A 186 5.38 19.24 -6.27
CA ALA A 186 5.37 20.68 -6.50
C ALA A 186 5.61 21.54 -5.23
N LYS A 187 5.47 20.96 -4.03
CA LYS A 187 5.71 21.67 -2.75
C LYS A 187 7.14 21.56 -2.24
N VAL A 188 7.88 20.56 -2.70
CA VAL A 188 9.20 20.22 -2.15
C VAL A 188 10.29 20.15 -3.21
N ASP A 189 9.93 19.80 -4.44
CA ASP A 189 10.85 19.65 -5.56
C ASP A 189 10.91 20.93 -6.41
N LYS A 190 12.00 21.08 -7.15
CA LYS A 190 12.17 22.13 -8.16
C LYS A 190 12.48 21.48 -9.50
N ASN A 191 12.05 22.11 -10.59
CA ASN A 191 12.27 21.57 -11.93
C ASN A 191 13.77 21.34 -12.22
N GLY A 192 14.11 20.14 -12.70
CA GLY A 192 15.48 19.72 -12.98
C GLY A 192 16.39 19.63 -11.75
N LYS A 193 15.84 19.60 -10.53
CA LYS A 193 16.56 19.41 -9.27
C LYS A 193 16.21 18.05 -8.66
N PRO A 194 16.99 17.60 -7.66
CA PRO A 194 16.71 16.34 -6.99
C PRO A 194 15.34 16.31 -6.35
N SER A 195 14.76 15.11 -6.27
CA SER A 195 13.54 14.92 -5.50
C SER A 195 13.85 14.93 -4.01
N HIS A 196 12.93 15.53 -3.27
CA HIS A 196 12.87 15.56 -1.83
C HIS A 196 11.85 14.54 -1.31
N ILE A 197 11.85 14.30 0.00
CA ILE A 197 10.91 13.38 0.63
C ILE A 197 9.48 13.84 0.39
N ILE A 198 8.65 12.94 -0.15
CA ILE A 198 7.21 13.12 -0.34
C ILE A 198 6.37 12.21 0.55
N GLY A 199 6.99 11.28 1.27
CA GLY A 199 6.30 10.41 2.22
C GLY A 199 7.23 9.39 2.88
N PHE A 200 6.65 8.53 3.70
CA PHE A 200 7.33 7.40 4.33
C PHE A 200 6.46 6.16 4.20
N ALA A 201 7.07 5.05 3.78
CA ALA A 201 6.45 3.74 3.73
C ALA A 201 6.27 3.17 5.14
N LEU A 202 5.37 2.20 5.30
CA LEU A 202 5.10 1.58 6.61
C LEU A 202 6.30 0.78 7.16
N ASP A 203 7.25 0.42 6.32
CA ASP A 203 8.51 -0.22 6.71
C ASP A 203 9.58 0.78 7.21
N GLY A 204 9.24 2.07 7.22
CA GLY A 204 10.06 3.18 7.68
C GLY A 204 11.01 3.76 6.63
N PHE A 205 11.08 3.20 5.41
CA PHE A 205 11.91 3.82 4.37
C PHE A 205 11.22 5.04 3.75
N PRO A 206 11.98 6.10 3.42
CA PRO A 206 11.43 7.30 2.81
C PRO A 206 10.98 7.05 1.36
N ILE A 207 10.03 7.86 0.90
CA ILE A 207 9.45 7.85 -0.44
C ILE A 207 9.80 9.17 -1.13
N TYR A 208 10.31 9.09 -2.35
CA TYR A 208 10.75 10.19 -3.17
C TYR A 208 10.05 10.23 -4.53
N GLY A 209 10.14 11.38 -5.20
CA GLY A 209 9.81 11.52 -6.62
C GLY A 209 10.89 10.99 -7.56
N ASP A 210 10.66 11.14 -8.86
CA ASP A 210 11.39 10.47 -9.94
C ASP A 210 12.75 11.10 -10.32
N ARG A 211 13.40 11.85 -9.41
CA ARG A 211 14.67 12.56 -9.70
C ARG A 211 15.80 12.17 -8.75
N ASP A 212 16.95 11.82 -9.32
CA ASP A 212 18.17 11.50 -8.57
C ASP A 212 18.84 12.76 -7.96
N LEU A 213 19.95 12.58 -7.22
CA LEU A 213 20.71 13.67 -6.59
C LEU A 213 21.27 14.72 -7.58
N LYS A 214 21.24 14.45 -8.88
CA LYS A 214 21.64 15.40 -9.94
C LYS A 214 20.43 15.99 -10.68
N GLY A 215 19.20 15.64 -10.28
CA GLY A 215 17.96 16.05 -10.94
C GLY A 215 17.64 15.26 -12.20
N LYS A 216 18.35 14.15 -12.46
CA LYS A 216 18.10 13.30 -13.63
C LYS A 216 16.92 12.38 -13.36
N LEU A 217 16.11 12.15 -14.40
CA LEU A 217 15.00 11.20 -14.35
C LEU A 217 15.49 9.79 -14.00
N ILE A 218 14.90 9.22 -12.96
CA ILE A 218 14.99 7.82 -12.58
C ILE A 218 13.93 7.06 -13.39
N THR A 219 14.28 5.88 -13.88
CA THR A 219 13.36 5.01 -14.63
C THR A 219 13.31 3.63 -13.99
N ALA A 220 12.32 2.80 -14.34
CA ALA A 220 12.16 1.47 -13.78
C ALA A 220 13.41 0.57 -13.86
N LYS A 221 14.29 0.78 -14.85
CA LYS A 221 15.57 0.04 -14.98
C LYS A 221 16.60 0.36 -13.88
N ASN A 222 16.41 1.46 -13.16
CA ASN A 222 17.28 1.92 -12.08
C ASN A 222 16.81 1.41 -10.72
N LEU A 223 15.60 0.84 -10.66
CA LEU A 223 14.92 0.45 -9.44
C LEU A 223 14.88 -1.07 -9.33
N ASP A 224 14.84 -1.56 -8.10
CA ASP A 224 14.53 -2.96 -7.82
C ASP A 224 13.04 -3.29 -8.07
N GLN A 225 12.65 -4.52 -7.75
CA GLN A 225 11.28 -5.01 -7.93
C GLN A 225 10.23 -4.31 -7.06
N CYS A 226 10.64 -3.67 -5.97
CA CYS A 226 9.77 -2.95 -5.04
C CYS A 226 9.73 -1.44 -5.30
N ASN A 227 10.25 -0.98 -6.43
CA ASN A 227 10.39 0.45 -6.75
C ASN A 227 11.38 1.21 -5.86
N GLY A 228 12.37 0.53 -5.29
CA GLY A 228 13.42 1.15 -4.51
C GLY A 228 14.80 1.14 -5.14
N LEU A 229 15.70 1.92 -4.54
CA LEU A 229 17.13 1.86 -4.77
C LEU A 229 17.90 2.33 -3.53
N VAL A 230 19.20 2.03 -3.49
CA VAL A 230 20.13 2.65 -2.54
C VAL A 230 20.88 3.77 -3.26
N SER A 231 20.66 5.02 -2.86
CA SER A 231 21.47 6.14 -3.33
C SER A 231 21.45 7.29 -2.33
N ALA A 232 22.37 8.24 -2.51
CA ALA A 232 22.34 9.51 -1.80
C ALA A 232 21.12 10.34 -2.23
N THR A 233 20.52 11.04 -1.26
CA THR A 233 19.40 11.97 -1.43
C THR A 233 19.71 13.29 -0.71
N PRO A 234 18.93 14.37 -0.91
CA PRO A 234 19.14 15.62 -0.18
C PRO A 234 19.14 15.48 1.35
N GLU A 235 18.26 14.63 1.89
CA GLU A 235 18.13 14.38 3.34
C GLU A 235 19.09 13.29 3.84
N PHE A 236 19.55 12.41 2.95
CA PHE A 236 20.49 11.33 3.25
C PHE A 236 21.71 11.39 2.32
N PRO A 237 22.65 12.34 2.51
CA PRO A 237 23.79 12.52 1.60
C PRO A 237 24.78 11.36 1.59
N LYS A 238 24.75 10.49 2.62
CA LYS A 238 25.53 9.25 2.69
C LYS A 238 24.82 8.05 2.07
N GLY A 239 23.60 8.24 1.56
CA GLY A 239 22.77 7.19 1.01
C GLY A 239 21.87 6.51 2.03
N ILE A 240 20.70 6.11 1.55
CA ILE A 240 19.74 5.24 2.22
C ILE A 240 18.99 4.43 1.15
N TYR A 241 18.51 3.25 1.50
CA TYR A 241 17.47 2.61 0.71
C TYR A 241 16.19 3.46 0.78
N HIS A 242 15.54 3.70 -0.35
CA HIS A 242 14.32 4.50 -0.42
C HIS A 242 13.50 4.09 -1.63
N TYR A 243 12.19 4.36 -1.56
CA TYR A 243 11.27 4.13 -2.66
C TYR A 243 11.17 5.35 -3.56
N VAL A 244 10.93 5.11 -4.84
CA VAL A 244 10.71 6.11 -5.87
C VAL A 244 9.36 5.86 -6.52
N LEU A 245 8.48 6.86 -6.47
CA LEU A 245 7.26 6.84 -7.27
C LEU A 245 7.58 7.38 -8.66
N LEU A 246 7.29 6.60 -9.69
CA LEU A 246 7.51 7.00 -11.08
C LEU A 246 6.26 7.66 -11.66
N GLY A 247 6.46 8.65 -12.53
CA GLY A 247 5.39 9.23 -13.35
C GLY A 247 4.98 8.33 -14.51
N THR A 248 4.77 7.03 -14.27
CA THR A 248 4.32 6.05 -15.27
C THR A 248 2.89 5.60 -14.98
N ALA A 249 2.25 5.00 -15.99
CA ALA A 249 0.91 4.42 -15.85
C ALA A 249 0.93 2.90 -15.60
N ASP A 250 2.10 2.26 -15.66
CA ASP A 250 2.25 0.81 -15.44
C ASP A 250 2.34 0.45 -13.95
N ALA A 251 2.50 -0.83 -13.64
CA ALA A 251 2.61 -1.33 -12.27
C ALA A 251 3.82 -0.75 -11.50
N ARG A 252 4.69 0.04 -12.16
CA ARG A 252 5.80 0.76 -11.54
C ARG A 252 5.40 2.18 -11.12
N SER A 253 4.12 2.56 -11.19
CA SER A 253 3.63 3.86 -10.69
C SER A 253 3.75 4.00 -9.16
N SER A 254 3.58 2.90 -8.42
CA SER A 254 3.63 2.84 -6.95
C SER A 254 4.41 1.64 -6.42
N ILE A 255 4.48 1.48 -5.10
CA ILE A 255 5.24 0.45 -4.39
C ILE A 255 4.39 -0.83 -4.29
N ALA A 256 4.92 -1.96 -4.77
CA ALA A 256 4.25 -3.26 -4.73
C ALA A 256 4.76 -4.20 -3.63
N CYS A 257 5.89 -3.87 -2.99
CA CYS A 257 6.44 -4.63 -1.89
C CYS A 257 7.34 -3.78 -0.99
N PHE A 258 7.56 -4.24 0.23
CA PHE A 258 8.47 -3.67 1.20
C PHE A 258 9.76 -4.46 1.27
N HIS A 259 10.89 -3.75 1.37
CA HIS A 259 12.19 -4.30 1.73
C HIS A 259 12.49 -4.15 3.23
N GLY A 260 11.78 -3.29 3.96
CA GLY A 260 11.93 -3.20 5.41
C GLY A 260 11.03 -4.16 6.19
N GLU A 261 11.24 -4.21 7.51
CA GLU A 261 10.39 -4.93 8.44
C GLU A 261 9.11 -4.12 8.70
N VAL A 262 7.95 -4.69 8.38
CA VAL A 262 6.62 -4.11 8.63
C VAL A 262 5.89 -4.90 9.69
N ASP A 263 5.22 -4.21 10.60
CA ASP A 263 4.21 -4.85 11.45
C ASP A 263 3.00 -5.25 10.58
N ALA A 264 2.84 -6.56 10.36
CA ALA A 264 1.78 -7.11 9.52
C ALA A 264 0.38 -6.69 9.96
N SER A 265 0.17 -6.35 11.25
CA SER A 265 -1.13 -5.84 11.74
C SER A 265 -1.51 -4.48 11.15
N GLN A 266 -0.53 -3.74 10.61
CA GLN A 266 -0.73 -2.44 9.97
C GLN A 266 -0.98 -2.54 8.47
N ILE A 267 -0.69 -3.69 7.88
CA ILE A 267 -1.01 -4.02 6.48
C ILE A 267 -2.49 -4.38 6.43
N GLN A 268 -3.34 -3.35 6.54
CA GLN A 268 -4.78 -3.53 6.42
C GLN A 268 -5.14 -3.77 4.96
N SER A 269 -5.89 -4.83 4.70
CA SER A 269 -6.52 -5.00 3.38
C SER A 269 -7.64 -3.96 3.24
N MET A 270 -7.87 -3.46 2.02
CA MET A 270 -9.08 -2.69 1.77
C MET A 270 -10.31 -3.52 2.17
N PRO A 271 -11.36 -2.89 2.74
CA PRO A 271 -12.67 -3.51 2.81
C PRO A 271 -13.08 -3.98 1.39
N PRO A 272 -13.77 -5.12 1.24
CA PRO A 272 -14.18 -5.63 -0.07
C PRO A 272 -14.91 -4.55 -0.88
N MET A 273 -14.33 -4.14 -2.01
CA MET A 273 -14.98 -3.23 -2.95
C MET A 273 -16.04 -4.00 -3.73
N GLY A 274 -17.23 -3.43 -3.91
CA GLY A 274 -18.30 -4.03 -4.72
C GLY A 274 -19.36 -4.83 -3.94
N GLY A 275 -19.29 -4.89 -2.61
CA GLY A 275 -20.45 -5.25 -1.79
C GLY A 275 -21.12 -3.97 -1.31
N ALA A 276 -22.45 -3.84 -1.46
CA ALA A 276 -23.17 -3.11 -0.42
C ALA A 276 -22.66 -3.67 0.91
N GLN A 277 -22.23 -2.82 1.84
CA GLN A 277 -21.87 -3.23 3.18
C GLN A 277 -23.13 -3.82 3.81
N MET A 278 -23.41 -5.09 3.51
CA MET A 278 -24.33 -5.86 4.30
C MET A 278 -23.69 -5.87 5.68
N PRO A 279 -24.36 -5.31 6.71
CA PRO A 279 -23.86 -5.46 8.07
C PRO A 279 -23.48 -6.93 8.25
N MET A 280 -22.28 -7.17 8.79
CA MET A 280 -21.83 -8.53 9.02
C MET A 280 -22.97 -9.27 9.75
N PRO A 281 -23.41 -10.43 9.25
CA PRO A 281 -24.45 -11.20 9.90
C PRO A 281 -24.13 -11.34 11.38
N ASP A 282 -25.09 -10.98 12.23
CA ASP A 282 -24.98 -11.25 13.65
C ASP A 282 -24.98 -12.78 13.83
N LEU A 283 -23.78 -13.35 13.98
CA LEU A 283 -23.61 -14.80 14.09
C LEU A 283 -24.23 -15.35 15.37
N GLU A 284 -24.39 -14.54 16.42
CA GLU A 284 -25.06 -14.95 17.64
C GLU A 284 -26.57 -15.05 17.40
N ALA A 285 -27.16 -14.05 16.75
CA ALA A 285 -28.56 -14.08 16.36
C ALA A 285 -28.85 -15.21 15.35
N ALA A 286 -27.99 -15.39 14.36
CA ALA A 286 -28.13 -16.44 13.35
C ALA A 286 -28.04 -17.84 13.97
N ALA A 287 -27.04 -18.09 14.82
CA ALA A 287 -26.89 -19.36 15.52
C ALA A 287 -28.10 -19.64 16.43
N LYS A 288 -28.60 -18.63 17.14
CA LYS A 288 -29.82 -18.72 17.95
C LYS A 288 -31.06 -19.06 17.12
N ASN A 289 -31.23 -18.41 15.96
CA ASN A 289 -32.35 -18.68 15.05
C ASN A 289 -32.31 -20.10 14.46
N LEU A 290 -31.09 -20.62 14.24
CA LEU A 290 -30.86 -21.98 13.74
C LEU A 290 -30.85 -23.05 14.85
N GLY A 291 -30.92 -22.65 16.12
CA GLY A 291 -30.87 -23.57 17.27
C GLY A 291 -29.51 -24.27 17.44
N ILE A 292 -28.42 -23.64 16.97
CA ILE A 292 -27.05 -24.16 17.05
C ILE A 292 -26.15 -23.22 17.85
N THR A 293 -24.94 -23.67 18.20
CA THR A 293 -23.93 -22.79 18.78
C THR A 293 -23.21 -21.98 17.70
N VAL A 294 -22.65 -20.83 18.08
CA VAL A 294 -21.85 -19.99 17.18
C VAL A 294 -20.64 -20.76 16.64
N ASP A 295 -20.04 -21.66 17.42
CA ASP A 295 -18.90 -22.47 16.99
C ASP A 295 -19.30 -23.50 15.92
N VAL A 296 -20.49 -24.10 16.03
CA VAL A 296 -21.03 -24.99 14.99
C VAL A 296 -21.28 -24.21 13.70
N LEU A 297 -21.83 -23.00 13.82
CA LEU A 297 -22.05 -22.11 12.67
C LEU A 297 -20.72 -21.69 11.99
N LYS A 298 -19.71 -21.32 12.78
CA LYS A 298 -18.37 -20.97 12.27
C LYS A 298 -17.67 -22.15 11.61
N ASN A 299 -17.74 -23.34 12.22
CA ASN A 299 -17.15 -24.54 11.65
C ASN A 299 -17.79 -24.92 10.32
N ALA A 300 -19.10 -24.68 10.16
CA ALA A 300 -19.79 -24.93 8.90
C ALA A 300 -19.32 -24.03 7.76
N PHE A 301 -18.90 -22.79 8.05
CA PHE A 301 -18.35 -21.85 7.06
C PHE A 301 -16.96 -22.23 6.55
N GLY A 302 -16.24 -23.10 7.24
CA GLY A 302 -14.89 -23.52 6.86
C GLY A 302 -13.88 -22.35 6.84
N ASN A 303 -12.79 -22.52 6.08
CA ASN A 303 -11.67 -21.56 6.05
C ASN A 303 -11.65 -20.68 4.80
N THR A 304 -12.70 -20.73 3.97
CA THR A 304 -12.81 -19.92 2.74
C THR A 304 -13.35 -18.53 3.04
N ASN A 305 -12.77 -17.49 2.45
CA ASN A 305 -13.26 -16.12 2.56
C ASN A 305 -13.50 -15.52 1.16
N PRO A 306 -14.76 -15.24 0.75
CA PRO A 306 -15.99 -15.42 1.54
C PRO A 306 -16.38 -16.91 1.73
N PRO A 307 -17.18 -17.24 2.76
CA PRO A 307 -17.69 -18.60 2.97
C PRO A 307 -18.60 -19.08 1.84
N ASP A 308 -18.51 -20.36 1.50
CA ASP A 308 -19.48 -21.03 0.63
C ASP A 308 -20.76 -21.34 1.43
N LEU A 309 -21.81 -20.54 1.24
CA LEU A 309 -23.08 -20.68 1.97
C LEU A 309 -23.83 -21.97 1.61
N ALA A 310 -23.70 -22.47 0.38
CA ALA A 310 -24.32 -23.71 -0.03
C ALA A 310 -23.65 -24.90 0.65
N ALA A 311 -22.32 -24.90 0.72
CA ALA A 311 -21.55 -25.90 1.45
C ALA A 311 -21.82 -25.83 2.96
N ALA A 312 -21.86 -24.64 3.53
CA ALA A 312 -22.16 -24.43 4.95
C ALA A 312 -23.57 -24.91 5.32
N ALA A 313 -24.58 -24.60 4.50
CA ALA A 313 -25.95 -25.08 4.72
C ALA A 313 -26.02 -26.61 4.67
N LYS A 314 -25.31 -27.22 3.71
CA LYS A 314 -25.20 -28.69 3.62
C LYS A 314 -24.54 -29.30 4.86
N ASN A 315 -23.47 -28.69 5.37
CA ASN A 315 -22.79 -29.13 6.58
C ASN A 315 -23.68 -29.01 7.84
N LEU A 316 -24.58 -28.02 7.86
CA LEU A 316 -25.55 -27.81 8.92
C LEU A 316 -26.84 -28.64 8.76
N GLY A 317 -27.00 -29.35 7.64
CA GLY A 317 -28.22 -30.12 7.34
C GLY A 317 -29.45 -29.26 7.10
N ILE A 318 -29.27 -28.00 6.68
CA ILE A 318 -30.35 -27.04 6.39
C ILE A 318 -30.34 -26.62 4.92
N THR A 319 -31.39 -25.93 4.48
CA THR A 319 -31.39 -25.32 3.15
C THR A 319 -30.54 -24.06 3.13
N GLU A 320 -29.94 -23.76 1.98
CA GLU A 320 -29.20 -22.51 1.79
C GLU A 320 -30.07 -21.28 2.09
N SER A 321 -31.35 -21.31 1.69
CA SER A 321 -32.30 -20.24 2.02
C SER A 321 -32.53 -20.08 3.52
N ALA A 322 -32.60 -21.16 4.30
CA ALA A 322 -32.72 -21.08 5.75
C ALA A 322 -31.47 -20.46 6.40
N LEU A 323 -30.28 -20.80 5.89
CA LEU A 323 -29.03 -20.20 6.34
C LEU A 323 -28.94 -18.71 5.99
N VAL A 324 -29.29 -18.34 4.76
CA VAL A 324 -29.32 -16.95 4.27
C VAL A 324 -30.29 -16.10 5.09
N ASN A 325 -31.49 -16.62 5.37
CA ASN A 325 -32.49 -15.95 6.19
C ASN A 325 -32.02 -15.77 7.64
N ALA A 326 -31.39 -16.80 8.23
CA ALA A 326 -30.84 -16.72 9.58
C ALA A 326 -29.72 -15.69 9.69
N LEU A 327 -28.91 -15.53 8.64
CA LEU A 327 -27.83 -14.55 8.56
C LEU A 327 -28.33 -13.12 8.24
N GLY A 328 -29.62 -12.93 7.98
CA GLY A 328 -30.17 -11.61 7.63
C GLY A 328 -29.62 -11.06 6.31
N ILE A 329 -29.15 -11.94 5.42
CA ILE A 329 -28.66 -11.57 4.09
C ILE A 329 -29.89 -11.41 3.18
N PRO A 330 -30.04 -10.31 2.40
CA PRO A 330 -31.20 -10.12 1.54
C PRO A 330 -31.11 -11.16 0.44
N SER A 331 -32.22 -11.85 0.18
CA SER A 331 -32.30 -12.76 -0.96
C SER A 331 -31.89 -12.02 -2.23
N LYS A 332 -30.91 -12.57 -2.95
CA LYS A 332 -30.54 -12.08 -4.28
C LYS A 332 -31.80 -12.07 -5.16
N PRO A 333 -32.10 -10.98 -5.91
CA PRO A 333 -33.15 -11.04 -6.92
C PRO A 333 -32.80 -12.07 -8.00
#